data_AF-A0A1F0CN97-F1
#
_entry.id   AF-A0A1F0CN97-F1
#
_cell.length_a   1.000
_cell.length_b   1.000
_cell.length_c   1.000
_cell.angle_alpha   90.00
_cell.angle_beta   90.00
_cell.angle_gamma   90.00
#
_symmetry.space_group_name_H-M   'P 1'
#
loop_
_entity.id
_entity.type
_entity.pdbx_description
1 polymer ?
#
loop_
_entity_poly.entity_id
_entity_poly.type
_entity_poly.pdbx_seq_one_letter_code
_entity_poly.pdbx_strand_id
1 'polypeptide(L)'
;MLAVKERVEDVVFTWCGSVAEATGVPAPGVRSVEVRAAWLADLVDDVAECEWAELMLEDVVRAVRAVRDVVEPAPSSVVEVGGGGVLLNTGGRGSLGAVVGGGEWMPVADVVAGLGSLGFRVSASSVYGWVRSGRVGSVVSGSGVLVSPSEVARLAVKRRR
;
A
#
# COMPACT_ATOMS: atom_id res chain seq x y z
N MET A 1 10.59 -5.23 4.13
CA MET A 1 11.01 -3.88 3.65
C MET A 1 12.19 -3.97 2.68
N LEU A 2 13.24 -4.76 2.97
CA LEU A 2 14.38 -4.98 2.07
C LEU A 2 13.96 -5.51 0.68
N ALA A 3 13.11 -6.54 0.63
CA ALA A 3 12.63 -7.12 -0.63
C ALA A 3 11.86 -6.15 -1.54
N VAL A 4 11.16 -5.16 -0.97
CA VAL A 4 10.42 -4.15 -1.75
C VAL A 4 11.38 -3.16 -2.38
N LYS A 5 12.39 -2.74 -1.62
CA LYS A 5 13.46 -1.87 -2.09
C LYS A 5 14.25 -2.55 -3.22
N GLU A 6 14.71 -3.78 -2.99
CA GLU A 6 15.44 -4.58 -3.98
C GLU A 6 14.63 -4.73 -5.27
N ARG A 7 13.32 -5.02 -5.15
CA ARG A 7 12.43 -5.14 -6.32
C ARG A 7 12.30 -3.83 -7.11
N VAL A 8 12.20 -2.68 -6.42
CA VAL A 8 12.13 -1.37 -7.08
C VAL A 8 13.45 -1.03 -7.77
N GLU A 9 14.57 -1.29 -7.09
CA GLU A 9 15.92 -1.12 -7.63
C GLU A 9 16.12 -1.94 -8.90
N ASP A 10 15.75 -3.22 -8.87
CA ASP A 10 15.88 -4.12 -10.02
C ASP A 10 15.10 -3.62 -11.23
N VAL A 11 13.84 -3.21 -11.05
CA VAL A 11 13.00 -2.71 -12.15
C VAL A 11 13.61 -1.44 -12.75
N VAL A 12 13.93 -0.44 -11.91
CA VAL A 12 14.49 0.83 -12.39
C VAL A 12 15.84 0.63 -13.07
N PHE A 13 16.71 -0.22 -12.51
CA PHE A 13 18.06 -0.41 -13.04
C PHE A 13 18.07 -1.22 -14.33
N THR A 14 17.18 -2.20 -14.45
CA THR A 14 17.00 -2.97 -15.68
C THR A 14 16.57 -2.05 -16.83
N TRP A 15 15.52 -1.26 -16.63
CA TRP A 15 15.02 -0.36 -17.67
C TRP A 15 16.01 0.75 -18.01
N CYS A 16 16.82 1.23 -17.06
CA CYS A 16 17.92 2.14 -17.41
C CYS A 16 18.90 1.53 -18.42
N GLY A 17 19.19 0.23 -18.31
CA GLY A 17 20.05 -0.47 -19.27
C GLY A 17 19.40 -0.53 -20.64
N SER A 18 18.15 -0.99 -20.72
CA SER A 18 17.41 -1.11 -21.98
C SER A 18 17.21 0.23 -22.68
N VAL A 19 16.87 1.29 -21.93
CA VAL A 19 16.72 2.65 -22.48
C VAL A 19 18.06 3.18 -22.99
N ALA A 20 19.15 2.93 -22.27
CA ALA A 20 20.47 3.38 -22.71
C ALA A 20 20.91 2.69 -24.01
N GLU A 21 20.60 1.41 -24.17
CA GLU A 21 20.86 0.67 -25.41
C GLU A 21 20.00 1.18 -26.57
N ALA A 22 18.72 1.47 -26.34
CA ALA A 22 17.79 1.90 -27.39
C ALA A 22 18.01 3.36 -27.84
N THR A 23 18.28 4.27 -26.89
CA THR A 23 18.43 5.71 -27.16
C THR A 23 19.87 6.13 -27.45
N GLY A 24 20.85 5.28 -27.09
CA GLY A 24 22.27 5.62 -27.12
C GLY A 24 22.70 6.60 -26.02
N VAL A 25 21.79 7.05 -25.15
CA VAL A 25 22.10 7.92 -24.01
C VAL A 25 22.59 7.06 -22.85
N PRO A 26 23.81 7.27 -22.31
CA PRO A 26 24.33 6.43 -21.26
C PRO A 26 23.56 6.62 -19.94
N ALA A 27 23.19 5.50 -19.31
CA ALA A 27 22.56 5.52 -17.99
C ALA A 27 23.52 6.07 -16.91
N PRO A 28 23.01 6.73 -15.85
CA PRO A 28 23.82 7.23 -14.75
C PRO A 28 24.65 6.14 -14.05
N GLY A 29 25.95 6.36 -13.88
CA GLY A 29 26.84 5.43 -13.17
C GLY A 29 26.57 5.33 -11.66
N VAL A 30 25.89 6.32 -11.08
CA VAL A 30 25.48 6.32 -9.66
C VAL A 30 24.37 5.29 -9.45
N ARG A 31 24.53 4.40 -8.47
CA ARG A 31 23.50 3.41 -8.06
C ARG A 31 22.53 4.01 -7.04
N SER A 32 21.77 5.01 -7.48
CA SER A 32 20.64 5.60 -6.75
C SER A 32 19.38 5.44 -7.58
N VAL A 33 18.31 4.97 -6.95
CA VAL A 33 16.98 4.85 -7.59
C VAL A 33 16.47 6.21 -7.99
N GLU A 34 16.64 7.22 -7.13
CA GLU A 34 16.15 8.57 -7.36
C GLU A 34 16.79 9.19 -8.61
N VAL A 35 18.12 9.09 -8.72
CA VAL A 35 18.87 9.61 -9.87
C VAL A 35 18.47 8.91 -11.16
N ARG A 36 18.31 7.58 -11.12
CA ARG A 36 17.97 6.78 -12.29
C ARG A 36 16.51 6.92 -12.72
N ALA A 37 15.60 7.05 -11.76
CA ALA A 37 14.19 7.33 -12.05
C ALA A 37 14.01 8.73 -12.66
N ALA A 38 14.75 9.74 -12.18
CA ALA A 38 14.75 11.07 -12.78
C ALA A 38 15.26 11.04 -14.23
N TRP A 39 16.37 10.33 -14.47
CA TRP A 39 16.91 10.15 -15.80
C TRP A 39 15.94 9.44 -16.76
N LEU A 40 15.23 8.40 -16.31
CA LEU A 40 14.18 7.75 -17.10
C LEU A 40 13.01 8.70 -17.40
N ALA A 41 12.64 9.55 -16.45
CA ALA A 41 11.57 10.53 -16.63
C ALA A 41 11.93 11.59 -17.68
N ASP A 42 13.20 12.00 -17.76
CA ASP A 42 13.69 12.94 -18.77
C ASP A 42 13.63 12.37 -20.20
N LEU A 43 13.65 11.03 -20.34
CA LEU A 43 13.62 10.32 -21.62
C LEU A 43 12.26 9.71 -21.94
N VAL A 44 11.19 10.07 -21.21
CA VAL A 44 9.89 9.38 -21.32
C VAL A 44 9.30 9.44 -22.73
N ASP A 45 9.51 10.54 -23.46
CA ASP A 45 9.04 10.71 -24.83
C ASP A 45 9.79 9.79 -25.80
N ASP A 46 11.12 9.67 -25.66
CA ASP A 46 11.93 8.74 -26.46
C ASP A 46 11.57 7.27 -26.16
N VAL A 47 11.26 6.98 -24.89
CA VAL A 47 10.80 5.65 -24.47
C VAL A 47 9.44 5.34 -25.07
N ALA A 48 8.53 6.31 -25.17
CA ALA A 48 7.19 6.09 -25.72
C ALA A 48 7.20 5.65 -27.20
N GLU A 49 8.25 6.01 -27.94
CA GLU A 49 8.44 5.60 -29.34
C GLU A 49 9.05 4.18 -29.48
N CYS A 50 9.49 3.56 -28.38
CA CYS A 50 10.06 2.22 -28.39
C CYS A 50 8.97 1.14 -28.44
N GLU A 51 9.19 0.08 -29.23
CA GLU A 51 8.23 -1.04 -29.38
C GLU A 51 7.91 -1.79 -28.08
N TRP A 52 8.81 -1.72 -27.09
CA TRP A 52 8.70 -2.37 -25.79
C TRP A 52 8.21 -1.41 -24.68
N ALA A 53 7.83 -0.16 -25.01
CA ALA A 53 7.41 0.84 -24.04
C ALA A 53 6.27 0.36 -23.11
N GLU A 54 5.30 -0.38 -23.68
CA GLU A 54 4.18 -0.94 -22.91
C GLU A 54 4.66 -1.96 -21.87
N LEU A 55 5.65 -2.80 -22.20
CA LEU A 55 6.24 -3.77 -21.28
C LEU A 55 6.93 -3.05 -20.10
N MET A 56 7.67 -1.98 -20.40
CA MET A 56 8.27 -1.14 -19.36
C MET A 56 7.23 -0.53 -18.43
N LEU A 57 6.16 0.02 -19.01
CA LEU A 57 5.07 0.59 -18.24
C LEU A 57 4.42 -0.45 -17.31
N GLU A 58 4.16 -1.66 -17.81
CA GLU A 58 3.59 -2.75 -17.00
C GLU A 58 4.46 -3.09 -15.79
N ASP A 59 5.77 -3.21 -15.98
CA ASP A 59 6.69 -3.54 -14.91
C ASP A 59 6.82 -2.42 -13.87
N VAL A 60 6.87 -1.17 -14.31
CA VAL A 60 6.89 -0.01 -13.42
C VAL A 60 5.59 0.07 -12.63
N VAL A 61 4.43 -0.10 -13.27
CA VAL A 61 3.11 -0.12 -12.59
C VAL A 61 3.04 -1.26 -11.58
N ARG A 62 3.55 -2.44 -11.92
CA ARG A 62 3.60 -3.60 -11.01
C ARG A 62 4.48 -3.29 -9.79
N ALA A 63 5.63 -2.66 -9.97
CA ALA A 63 6.50 -2.24 -8.87
C ALA A 63 5.83 -1.17 -7.98
N VAL A 64 5.20 -0.16 -8.58
CA VAL A 64 4.46 0.88 -7.84
C VAL A 64 3.32 0.28 -7.02
N ARG A 65 2.57 -0.68 -7.58
CA ARG A 65 1.52 -1.40 -6.86
C ARG A 65 2.08 -2.19 -5.68
N ALA A 66 3.20 -2.91 -5.86
CA ALA A 66 3.83 -3.64 -4.76
C ALA A 66 4.30 -2.71 -3.62
N VAL A 67 4.84 -1.53 -3.96
CA VAL A 67 5.16 -0.50 -2.94
C VAL A 67 3.90 -0.01 -2.25
N ARG A 68 2.85 0.29 -3.02
CA ARG A 68 1.57 0.76 -2.49
C ARG A 68 0.95 -0.26 -1.55
N ASP A 69 0.94 -1.54 -1.90
CA ASP A 69 0.35 -2.60 -1.05
C ASP A 69 1.09 -2.75 0.29
N VAL A 70 2.38 -2.39 0.34
CA VAL A 70 3.19 -2.42 1.56
C VAL A 70 2.97 -1.17 2.41
N VAL A 71 2.87 0.01 1.77
CA VAL A 71 2.73 1.31 2.45
C VAL A 71 1.27 1.57 2.86
N GLU A 72 0.33 1.22 1.98
CA GLU A 72 -1.11 1.36 2.10
C GLU A 72 -1.76 0.00 1.82
N PRO A 73 -1.60 -0.99 2.72
CA PRO A 73 -2.24 -2.29 2.54
C PRO A 73 -3.74 -2.12 2.39
N ALA A 74 -4.33 -2.80 1.41
CA ALA A 74 -5.76 -2.76 1.18
C ALA A 74 -6.49 -3.12 2.50
N PRO A 75 -7.54 -2.36 2.87
CA PRO A 75 -8.36 -2.72 4.01
C PRO A 75 -8.98 -4.08 3.70
N SER A 76 -8.78 -5.04 4.59
CA SER A 76 -9.30 -6.40 4.44
C SER A 76 -10.79 -6.36 4.15
N SER A 77 -11.20 -6.71 2.93
CA SER A 77 -12.61 -6.84 2.58
C SER A 77 -13.18 -8.09 3.25
N VAL A 78 -14.15 -7.90 4.13
CA VAL A 78 -14.91 -8.99 4.74
C VAL A 78 -15.96 -9.44 3.73
N VAL A 79 -15.81 -10.65 3.20
CA VAL A 79 -16.90 -11.34 2.51
C VAL A 79 -17.73 -12.03 3.59
N GLU A 80 -18.96 -11.57 3.81
CA GLU A 80 -19.91 -12.28 4.68
C GLU A 80 -20.19 -13.67 4.10
N VAL A 81 -19.74 -14.70 4.81
CA VAL A 81 -20.27 -16.05 4.63
C VAL A 81 -21.24 -16.28 5.78
N GLY A 82 -22.52 -16.46 5.44
CA GLY A 82 -23.56 -16.76 6.40
C GLY A 82 -23.16 -17.94 7.29
N GLY A 83 -23.18 -17.70 8.60
CA GLY A 83 -22.91 -18.72 9.62
C GLY A 83 -21.57 -18.55 10.35
N GLY A 84 -21.44 -17.48 11.14
CA GLY A 84 -20.68 -17.47 12.40
C GLY A 84 -19.18 -17.82 12.36
N GLY A 85 -18.53 -17.82 11.20
CA GLY A 85 -17.09 -18.03 11.06
C GLY A 85 -16.56 -17.34 9.81
N VAL A 86 -15.60 -16.43 9.99
CA VAL A 86 -14.92 -15.75 8.88
C VAL A 86 -13.66 -16.54 8.53
N LEU A 87 -13.64 -17.14 7.34
CA LEU A 87 -12.42 -17.71 6.73
C LEU A 87 -11.76 -16.65 5.85
N LEU A 88 -10.51 -16.34 6.14
CA LEU A 88 -9.69 -15.45 5.31
C LEU A 88 -9.16 -16.23 4.10
N ASN A 89 -9.57 -15.85 2.89
CA ASN A 89 -8.93 -16.37 1.68
C ASN A 89 -7.63 -15.60 1.44
N THR A 90 -6.54 -16.08 2.03
CA THR A 90 -5.19 -15.73 1.60
C THR A 90 -4.91 -16.55 0.35
N GLY A 91 -4.83 -15.94 -0.83
CA GLY A 91 -4.61 -16.60 -2.13
C GLY A 91 -3.27 -17.34 -2.31
N GLY A 92 -2.76 -17.99 -1.26
CA GLY A 92 -1.61 -18.88 -1.27
C GLY A 92 -2.06 -20.34 -1.23
N ARG A 93 -1.68 -21.09 -2.26
CA ARG A 93 -1.94 -22.51 -2.43
C ARG A 93 -1.34 -23.31 -1.25
N GLY A 94 -2.21 -23.91 -0.43
CA GLY A 94 -1.88 -25.03 0.44
C GLY A 94 -1.13 -24.69 1.74
N SER A 95 -1.87 -24.33 2.78
CA SER A 95 -1.67 -24.73 4.19
C SER A 95 -2.69 -23.96 5.04
N LEU A 96 -3.60 -24.66 5.72
CA LEU A 96 -4.50 -24.09 6.72
C LEU A 96 -3.69 -23.70 7.96
N GLY A 97 -3.00 -22.57 7.89
CA GLY A 97 -2.34 -21.93 9.03
C GLY A 97 -3.16 -20.74 9.47
N ALA A 98 -3.73 -20.80 10.68
CA ALA A 98 -4.34 -19.65 11.33
C ALA A 98 -3.30 -18.53 11.44
N VAL A 99 -3.41 -17.49 10.62
CA VAL A 99 -2.64 -16.26 10.81
C VAL A 99 -3.49 -15.31 11.63
N VAL A 100 -3.36 -15.44 12.95
CA VAL A 100 -3.77 -14.42 13.92
C VAL A 100 -2.83 -13.23 13.73
N GLY A 101 -3.21 -12.29 12.86
CA GLY A 101 -2.65 -10.95 12.85
C GLY A 101 -3.24 -10.16 14.01
N GLY A 102 -2.65 -10.26 15.20
CA GLY A 102 -3.14 -9.66 16.44
C GLY A 102 -3.16 -8.13 16.43
N GLY A 103 -4.28 -7.55 16.04
CA GLY A 103 -4.64 -6.16 16.32
C GLY A 103 -6.05 -6.14 16.91
N GLU A 104 -6.18 -5.70 18.15
CA GLU A 104 -7.43 -5.66 18.90
C GLU A 104 -8.46 -4.76 18.18
N TRP A 105 -9.64 -5.31 17.87
CA TRP A 105 -10.77 -4.53 17.35
C TRP A 105 -11.38 -3.74 18.50
N MET A 106 -11.34 -2.41 18.41
CA MET A 106 -11.77 -1.55 19.50
C MET A 106 -12.96 -0.67 19.10
N PRO A 107 -13.85 -0.34 20.05
CA PRO A 107 -14.89 0.66 19.82
C PRO A 107 -14.31 1.99 19.34
N VAL A 108 -14.98 2.64 18.39
CA VAL A 108 -14.56 3.96 17.87
C VAL A 108 -14.32 4.97 18.99
N ALA A 109 -15.14 4.93 20.06
CA ALA A 109 -15.00 5.81 21.21
C ALA A 109 -13.64 5.62 21.93
N ASP A 110 -13.24 4.38 22.16
CA ASP A 110 -11.99 4.06 22.86
C ASP A 110 -10.77 4.40 22.01
N VAL A 111 -10.85 4.17 20.70
CA VAL A 111 -9.79 4.55 19.76
C VAL A 111 -9.62 6.07 19.70
N VAL A 112 -10.71 6.82 19.64
CA VAL A 112 -10.67 8.30 19.65
C VAL A 112 -10.11 8.82 20.97
N ALA A 113 -10.52 8.25 22.11
CA ALA A 113 -10.01 8.62 23.42
C ALA A 113 -8.50 8.35 23.56
N GLY A 114 -8.05 7.15 23.15
CA GLY A 114 -6.64 6.77 23.17
C GLY A 114 -5.77 7.61 22.24
N LEU A 115 -6.26 7.95 21.05
CA LEU A 115 -5.54 8.87 20.15
C LEU A 115 -5.51 10.30 20.69
N GLY A 116 -6.57 10.73 21.37
CA GLY A 116 -6.63 12.02 22.06
C GLY A 116 -5.57 12.16 23.15
N SER A 117 -5.35 11.11 23.96
CA SER A 117 -4.30 11.12 24.99
C SER A 117 -2.88 11.15 24.40
N LEU A 118 -2.71 10.66 23.18
CA LEU A 118 -1.48 10.74 22.39
C LEU A 118 -1.35 12.06 21.59
N GLY A 119 -2.28 13.00 21.75
CA GLY A 119 -2.23 14.34 21.15
C GLY A 119 -2.75 14.44 19.71
N PHE A 120 -3.42 13.41 19.20
CA PHE A 120 -4.11 13.45 17.91
C PHE A 120 -5.50 14.07 18.06
N ARG A 121 -5.89 14.95 17.12
CA ARG A 121 -7.26 15.49 17.04
C ARG A 121 -8.05 14.73 15.99
N VAL A 122 -8.73 13.66 16.41
CA VAL A 122 -9.62 12.88 15.55
C VAL A 122 -10.98 12.79 16.20
N SER A 123 -12.04 13.12 15.46
CA SER A 123 -13.42 12.96 15.93
C SER A 123 -13.98 11.61 15.53
N ALA A 124 -14.92 11.08 16.32
CA ALA A 124 -15.66 9.86 15.98
C ALA A 124 -16.31 9.96 14.59
N SER A 125 -16.87 11.13 14.24
CA SER A 125 -17.45 11.39 12.91
C SER A 125 -16.43 11.24 11.77
N SER A 126 -15.17 11.61 11.98
CA SER A 126 -14.11 11.39 10.99
C SER A 126 -13.82 9.90 10.81
N VAL A 127 -13.77 9.15 11.91
CA VAL A 127 -13.56 7.70 11.88
C VAL A 127 -14.72 7.00 11.18
N TYR A 128 -15.96 7.34 11.51
CA TYR A 128 -17.14 6.82 10.80
C TYR A 128 -17.17 7.23 9.33
N GLY A 129 -16.69 8.42 8.99
CA GLY A 129 -16.49 8.84 7.60
C GLY A 129 -15.49 7.94 6.87
N TRP A 130 -14.39 7.58 7.52
CA TRP A 130 -13.38 6.68 6.97
C TRP A 130 -13.91 5.26 6.80
N VAL A 131 -14.62 4.75 7.80
CA VAL A 131 -15.33 3.46 7.72
C VAL A 131 -16.31 3.45 6.54
N ARG A 132 -17.17 4.47 6.41
CA ARG A 132 -18.14 4.57 5.31
C ARG A 132 -17.45 4.65 3.94
N SER A 133 -16.29 5.30 3.87
CA SER A 133 -15.49 5.36 2.63
C SER A 133 -14.59 4.14 2.40
N GLY A 134 -14.65 3.13 3.27
CA GLY A 134 -13.84 1.92 3.19
C GLY A 134 -12.35 2.11 3.48
N ARG A 135 -11.92 3.23 4.08
CA ARG A 135 -10.51 3.54 4.38
C ARG A 135 -10.01 2.94 5.70
N VAL A 136 -10.94 2.50 6.54
CA VAL A 136 -10.68 1.83 7.82
C VAL A 136 -11.55 0.58 7.85
N GLY A 137 -10.95 -0.56 8.13
CA GLY A 137 -11.64 -1.80 8.41
C GLY A 137 -12.54 -1.64 9.62
N SER A 138 -13.76 -2.14 9.53
CA SER A 138 -14.73 -2.08 10.61
C SER A 138 -15.50 -3.38 10.74
N VAL A 139 -15.84 -3.72 11.99
CA VAL A 139 -16.72 -4.83 12.33
C VAL A 139 -17.93 -4.27 13.08
N VAL A 140 -19.14 -4.63 12.67
CA VAL A 140 -20.34 -4.29 13.42
C VAL A 140 -20.56 -5.34 14.51
N SER A 141 -20.58 -4.90 15.76
CA SER A 141 -20.89 -5.71 16.94
C SER A 141 -22.23 -5.26 17.54
N GLY A 142 -22.83 -6.07 18.41
CA GLY A 142 -24.04 -5.70 19.15
C GLY A 142 -23.87 -4.45 20.02
N SER A 143 -22.63 -4.08 20.36
CA SER A 143 -22.27 -2.86 21.09
C SER A 143 -21.92 -1.66 20.20
N GLY A 144 -21.95 -1.81 18.87
CA GLY A 144 -21.63 -0.76 17.90
C GLY A 144 -20.49 -1.14 16.95
N VAL A 145 -19.91 -0.13 16.29
CA VAL A 145 -18.84 -0.34 15.29
C VAL A 145 -17.49 -0.43 15.98
N LEU A 146 -16.79 -1.54 15.76
CA LEU A 146 -15.41 -1.76 16.12
C LEU A 146 -14.51 -1.45 14.93
N VAL A 147 -13.35 -0.85 15.16
CA VAL A 147 -12.40 -0.44 14.14
C VAL A 147 -10.98 -0.85 14.53
N SER A 148 -10.09 -0.96 13.55
CA SER A 148 -8.67 -1.21 13.80
C SER A 148 -7.99 0.07 14.31
N PRO A 149 -7.44 0.11 15.55
CA PRO A 149 -6.77 1.29 16.09
C PRO A 149 -5.59 1.73 15.23
N SER A 150 -4.86 0.77 14.66
CA SER A 150 -3.67 1.03 13.84
C SER A 150 -4.01 1.71 12.51
N GLU A 151 -5.14 1.37 11.88
CA GLU A 151 -5.61 2.02 10.66
C GLU A 151 -6.10 3.44 10.92
N VAL A 152 -6.83 3.64 12.02
CA VAL A 152 -7.28 4.98 12.44
C VAL A 152 -6.08 5.86 12.76
N ALA A 153 -5.08 5.35 13.46
CA ALA A 153 -3.84 6.07 13.77
C ALA A 153 -3.06 6.49 12.51
N ARG A 154 -2.94 5.60 11.51
CA ARG A 154 -2.29 5.91 10.22
C ARG A 154 -2.95 7.09 9.52
N LEU A 155 -4.28 7.12 9.47
CA LEU A 155 -5.03 8.22 8.86
C LEU A 155 -4.97 9.51 9.69
N ALA A 156 -4.91 9.39 11.02
CA ALA A 156 -4.74 10.53 11.92
C ALA A 156 -3.40 11.25 11.69
N VAL A 157 -2.31 10.49 11.52
CA VAL A 157 -0.97 11.03 11.24
C VAL A 157 -0.93 11.75 9.89
N LYS A 158 -1.54 11.17 8.84
CA LYS A 158 -1.57 11.76 7.48
C LYS A 158 -2.27 13.12 7.43
N ARG A 159 -3.13 13.42 8.40
CA ARG A 159 -3.88 14.69 8.52
C ARG A 159 -3.13 15.80 9.27
N ARG A 160 -1.94 15.54 9.82
CA ARG A 160 -1.13 16.50 10.59
C ARG A 160 -0.14 17.30 9.73
N ARG A 161 -0.02 16.97 8.43
CA ARG A 161 0.73 17.74 7.42
C ARG A 161 -0.25 18.54 6.56
#